data_AF-A0A8T3RKF0-F1
#
_entry.id   AF-A0A8T3RKF0-F1
#
_cell.length_a   1.000
_cell.length_b   1.000
_cell.length_c   1.000
_cell.angle_alpha   90.00
_cell.angle_beta   90.00
_cell.angle_gamma   90.00
#
_symmetry.space_group_name_H-M   'P 1'
#
loop_
_entity.id
_entity.type
_entity.pdbx_description
1 polymer ?
#
loop_
_entity_poly.entity_id
_entity_poly.type
_entity_poly.pdbx_seq_one_letter_code
_entity_poly.pdbx_strand_id
1 'polypeptide(L)'
;MVAAVAAATTFSEILHASAADLCERLGKRKPSAQPRKKLGNAAARLGLTKARLVCALGFNREAHALGAELSALGYASHDDLAQHRNHVFVTDVYAEIPLDDVLAIYSHAKDDSDALSILQYLMLKRLSQIEAAIDAQVQVWVIERYKREVRHIYLNGIAQVAFVEGRLEQSHPGFRALANELKLVIDSKLLSGGEICARESLLASEKKRLIERGLAPAGGSSTP
;
A
#
# COMPACT_ATOMS: atom_id res chain seq x y z
N MET A 1 29.70 -15.00 29.35
CA MET A 1 28.26 -14.64 29.23
C MET A 1 28.01 -14.13 27.83
N VAL A 2 27.46 -14.98 26.95
CA VAL A 2 27.02 -14.57 25.61
C VAL A 2 25.68 -13.87 25.81
N ALA A 3 25.61 -12.57 25.55
CA ALA A 3 24.33 -11.87 25.52
C ALA A 3 23.47 -12.55 24.45
N ALA A 4 22.32 -13.09 24.85
CA ALA A 4 21.33 -13.58 23.91
C ALA A 4 20.96 -12.41 22.99
N VAL A 5 21.37 -12.49 21.73
CA VAL A 5 20.86 -11.59 20.69
C VAL A 5 19.38 -11.93 20.57
N ALA A 6 18.53 -11.06 21.12
CA ALA A 6 17.09 -11.19 20.91
C ALA A 6 16.84 -11.31 19.40
N ALA A 7 16.07 -12.32 18.99
CA ALA A 7 15.75 -12.53 17.59
C ALA A 7 15.21 -11.23 16.98
N ALA A 8 15.72 -10.84 15.81
CA ALA A 8 15.29 -9.63 15.14
C ALA A 8 13.77 -9.71 14.88
N THR A 9 13.03 -8.70 15.35
CA THR A 9 11.57 -8.66 15.16
C THR A 9 11.27 -8.36 13.71
N THR A 10 10.43 -9.17 13.08
CA THR A 10 10.05 -8.94 11.68
C THR A 10 8.97 -7.86 11.54
N PHE A 11 8.88 -7.26 10.36
CA PHE A 11 7.81 -6.30 10.04
C PHE A 11 6.42 -6.92 10.24
N SER A 12 6.24 -8.16 9.77
CA SER A 12 4.98 -8.90 9.89
C SER A 12 4.63 -9.19 11.36
N GLU A 13 5.61 -9.52 12.21
CA GLU A 13 5.35 -9.68 13.64
C GLU A 13 4.76 -8.41 14.27
N ILE A 14 5.28 -7.22 13.94
CA ILE A 14 4.70 -5.96 14.45
C ILE A 14 3.33 -5.70 13.81
N LEU A 15 3.15 -5.97 12.52
CA LEU A 15 1.88 -5.70 11.82
C LEU A 15 0.71 -6.54 12.37
N HIS A 16 0.98 -7.77 12.81
CA HIS A 16 -0.06 -8.72 13.28
C HIS A 16 -0.09 -8.90 14.81
N ALA A 17 0.83 -8.26 15.55
CA ALA A 17 0.91 -8.40 17.00
C ALA A 17 -0.36 -7.93 17.72
N SER A 18 -0.69 -8.59 18.83
CA SER A 18 -1.70 -8.10 19.76
C SER A 18 -1.23 -6.83 20.48
N ALA A 19 -2.16 -6.07 21.09
CA ALA A 19 -1.79 -4.92 21.92
C ALA A 19 -0.77 -5.29 23.03
N ALA A 20 -0.93 -6.46 23.66
CA ALA A 20 -0.02 -6.94 24.69
C ALA A 20 1.39 -7.22 24.14
N ASP A 21 1.47 -7.91 23.00
CA ASP A 21 2.75 -8.20 22.35
C ASP A 21 3.45 -6.92 21.88
N LEU A 22 2.69 -5.95 21.36
CA LEU A 22 3.21 -4.64 20.97
C LEU A 22 3.79 -3.90 22.19
N CYS A 23 3.08 -3.89 23.32
CA CYS A 23 3.57 -3.29 24.56
C CYS A 23 4.88 -3.94 25.04
N GLU A 24 4.94 -5.27 25.03
CA GLU A 24 6.15 -6.01 25.41
C GLU A 24 7.33 -5.67 24.49
N ARG A 25 7.10 -5.70 23.18
CA ARG A 25 8.13 -5.43 22.17
C ARG A 25 8.62 -3.99 22.22
N LEU A 26 7.72 -3.00 22.32
CA LEU A 26 8.08 -1.58 22.42
C LEU A 26 8.76 -1.25 23.75
N GLY A 27 8.43 -1.99 24.80
CA GLY A 27 9.02 -1.91 26.13
C GLY A 27 8.62 -0.65 26.89
N LYS A 28 8.68 -0.73 28.22
CA LYS A 28 8.37 0.41 29.10
C LYS A 28 9.38 1.53 28.88
N ARG A 29 8.90 2.69 28.42
CA ARG A 29 9.73 3.87 28.17
C ARG A 29 9.09 5.10 28.81
N LYS A 30 9.92 5.87 29.52
CA LYS A 30 9.50 7.20 29.98
C LYS A 30 9.25 8.11 28.77
N PRO A 31 8.33 9.09 28.83
CA PRO A 31 8.24 10.16 27.85
C PRO A 31 9.61 10.88 27.69
N SER A 32 9.89 11.47 26.52
CA SER A 32 11.14 12.23 26.29
C SER A 32 10.90 13.47 25.47
N ALA A 33 11.72 14.48 25.72
CA ALA A 33 11.78 15.73 24.98
C ALA A 33 12.31 15.59 23.53
N GLN A 34 12.81 14.41 23.11
CA GLN A 34 13.31 14.16 21.74
C GLN A 34 12.58 12.98 21.04
N PRO A 35 11.40 13.23 20.46
CA PRO A 35 10.54 12.23 19.80
C PRO A 35 11.22 11.45 18.65
N ARG A 36 11.78 12.17 17.66
CA ARG A 36 12.33 11.57 16.43
C ARG A 36 13.54 10.66 16.66
N LYS A 37 14.33 10.95 17.70
CA LYS A 37 15.48 10.12 18.11
C LYS A 37 15.02 8.80 18.74
N LYS A 38 13.90 8.82 19.48
CA LYS A 38 13.35 7.62 20.13
C LYS A 38 12.72 6.63 19.17
N LEU A 39 12.02 7.11 18.14
CA LEU A 39 11.51 6.25 17.07
C LEU A 39 12.65 5.53 16.36
N GLY A 40 13.74 6.25 16.04
CA GLY A 40 14.95 5.64 15.46
C GLY A 40 15.56 4.56 16.35
N ASN A 41 15.71 4.84 17.64
CA ASN A 41 16.23 3.86 18.60
C ASN A 41 15.28 2.67 18.81
N ALA A 42 13.96 2.88 18.74
CA ALA A 42 12.97 1.79 18.78
C ALA A 42 13.12 0.89 17.56
N ALA A 43 13.13 1.48 16.37
CA ALA A 43 13.26 0.77 15.11
C ALA A 43 14.56 -0.03 15.06
N ALA A 44 15.69 0.60 15.39
CA ALA A 44 17.01 -0.06 15.41
C ALA A 44 17.05 -1.26 16.36
N ARG A 45 16.46 -1.16 17.56
CA ARG A 45 16.40 -2.27 18.52
C ARG A 45 15.55 -3.43 18.00
N LEU A 46 14.50 -3.13 17.24
CA LEU A 46 13.63 -4.13 16.63
C LEU A 46 14.22 -4.68 15.31
N GLY A 47 15.34 -4.14 14.82
CA GLY A 47 15.91 -4.53 13.53
C GLY A 47 15.15 -3.96 12.32
N LEU A 48 14.40 -2.87 12.51
CA LEU A 48 13.60 -2.21 11.47
C LEU A 48 14.16 -0.82 11.14
N THR A 49 13.86 -0.33 9.93
CA THR A 49 14.00 1.09 9.62
C THR A 49 12.88 1.89 10.29
N LYS A 50 13.03 3.21 10.38
CA LYS A 50 11.96 4.07 10.92
C LYS A 50 10.69 3.91 10.11
N ALA A 51 10.78 3.99 8.77
CA ALA A 51 9.64 3.84 7.89
C ALA A 51 8.90 2.51 8.09
N ARG A 52 9.63 1.40 8.18
CA ARG A 52 9.06 0.07 8.45
C ARG A 52 8.36 0.01 9.79
N LEU A 53 8.95 0.53 10.86
CA LEU A 53 8.29 0.54 12.17
C LEU A 53 7.02 1.41 12.15
N VAL A 54 7.07 2.59 11.53
CA VAL A 54 5.90 3.50 11.43
C VAL A 54 4.77 2.83 10.67
N CYS A 55 5.05 2.20 9.53
CA CYS A 55 4.03 1.52 8.75
C CYS A 55 3.51 0.25 9.43
N ALA A 56 4.37 -0.60 9.97
CA ALA A 56 3.93 -1.81 10.67
C ALA A 56 3.02 -1.47 11.85
N LEU A 57 3.45 -0.52 12.68
CA LEU A 57 2.68 -0.10 13.85
C LEU A 57 1.41 0.64 13.45
N GLY A 58 1.51 1.57 12.50
CA GLY A 58 0.39 2.39 12.09
C GLY A 58 -0.71 1.62 11.35
N PHE A 59 -0.39 0.52 10.67
CA PHE A 59 -1.41 -0.35 10.04
C PHE A 59 -1.86 -1.50 10.95
N ASN A 60 -1.22 -1.70 12.10
CA ASN A 60 -1.70 -2.66 13.09
C ASN A 60 -2.95 -2.11 13.79
N ARG A 61 -4.04 -2.86 13.72
CA ARG A 61 -5.35 -2.48 14.29
C ARG A 61 -5.31 -2.29 15.80
N GLU A 62 -4.47 -3.03 16.51
CA GLU A 62 -4.34 -2.99 17.97
C GLU A 62 -3.52 -1.77 18.46
N ALA A 63 -2.88 -1.04 17.55
CA ALA A 63 -2.02 0.10 17.91
C ALA A 63 -2.79 1.25 18.57
N HIS A 64 -4.10 1.36 18.38
CA HIS A 64 -4.94 2.36 19.05
C HIS A 64 -4.94 2.19 20.59
N ALA A 65 -4.66 0.99 21.10
CA ALA A 65 -4.63 0.69 22.53
C ALA A 65 -3.31 1.08 23.24
N LEU A 66 -2.29 1.49 22.50
CA LEU A 66 -0.91 1.66 22.98
C LEU A 66 -0.60 2.98 23.69
N GLY A 67 -1.57 3.66 24.29
CA GLY A 67 -1.48 5.07 24.73
C GLY A 67 -0.09 5.57 25.19
N ALA A 68 0.48 4.98 26.24
CA ALA A 68 1.77 5.41 26.81
C ALA A 68 2.97 5.03 25.93
N GLU A 69 2.92 3.88 25.27
CA GLU A 69 3.93 3.36 24.36
C GLU A 69 4.03 4.24 23.11
N LEU A 70 2.91 4.69 22.54
CA LEU A 70 2.88 5.67 21.44
C LEU A 70 3.49 7.00 21.85
N SER A 71 3.11 7.50 23.03
CA SER A 71 3.70 8.71 23.62
C SER A 71 5.21 8.58 23.79
N ALA A 72 5.69 7.40 24.17
CA ALA A 72 7.11 7.14 24.30
C ALA A 72 7.87 7.04 22.96
N LEU A 73 7.18 6.67 21.88
CA LEU A 73 7.69 6.75 20.50
C LEU A 73 7.65 8.17 19.95
N GLY A 74 6.94 9.08 20.63
CA GLY A 74 6.89 10.49 20.28
C GLY A 74 5.63 10.92 19.55
N TYR A 75 4.58 10.09 19.59
CA TYR A 75 3.28 10.41 19.01
C TYR A 75 2.33 10.90 20.08
N ALA A 76 1.66 12.03 19.83
CA ALA A 76 0.69 12.59 20.78
C ALA A 76 -0.60 11.76 20.85
N SER A 77 -0.95 11.08 19.75
CA SER A 77 -2.15 10.28 19.63
C SER A 77 -1.97 9.19 18.56
N HIS A 78 -2.94 8.29 18.47
CA HIS A 78 -3.03 7.34 17.36
C HIS A 78 -3.18 8.07 16.00
N ASP A 79 -3.90 9.18 15.96
CA ASP A 79 -4.07 9.96 14.73
C ASP A 79 -2.76 10.57 14.23
N ASP A 80 -1.89 11.03 15.15
CA ASP A 80 -0.55 11.52 14.82
C ASP A 80 0.33 10.41 14.21
N LEU A 81 0.27 9.19 14.77
CA LEU A 81 0.89 8.01 14.14
C LEU A 81 0.28 7.72 12.77
N ALA A 82 -1.05 7.75 12.64
CA ALA A 82 -1.75 7.49 11.39
C ALA A 82 -1.38 8.49 10.29
N GLN A 83 -1.23 9.78 10.63
CA GLN A 83 -0.77 10.81 9.70
C GLN A 83 0.67 10.56 9.23
N HIS A 84 1.57 10.25 10.16
CA HIS A 84 2.96 9.94 9.81
C HIS A 84 3.05 8.66 8.95
N ARG A 85 2.29 7.62 9.30
CA ARG A 85 2.12 6.40 8.48
C ARG A 85 1.64 6.73 7.09
N ASN A 86 0.58 7.54 6.95
CA ASN A 86 0.04 7.89 5.64
C ASN A 86 1.08 8.59 4.77
N HIS A 87 1.82 9.54 5.35
CA HIS A 87 2.89 10.24 4.65
C HIS A 87 3.96 9.26 4.16
N VAL A 88 4.55 8.49 5.08
CA VAL A 88 5.62 7.53 4.77
C VAL A 88 5.16 6.49 3.75
N PHE A 89 3.97 5.92 3.94
CA PHE A 89 3.41 4.90 3.05
C PHE A 89 3.19 5.43 1.63
N VAL A 90 2.76 6.69 1.49
CA VAL A 90 2.51 7.29 0.17
C VAL A 90 3.81 7.72 -0.51
N THR A 91 4.76 8.29 0.22
CA THR A 91 5.97 8.90 -0.36
C THR A 91 7.15 7.94 -0.50
N ASP A 92 7.17 6.81 0.22
CA ASP A 92 8.25 5.82 0.09
C ASP A 92 8.11 5.01 -1.21
N VAL A 93 8.93 5.34 -2.20
CA VAL A 93 9.03 4.60 -3.46
C VAL A 93 10.02 3.44 -3.29
N TYR A 94 9.67 2.52 -2.40
CA TYR A 94 10.41 1.30 -2.07
C TYR A 94 11.85 1.50 -1.60
N ALA A 95 12.12 2.65 -0.97
CA ALA A 95 13.45 3.02 -0.52
C ALA A 95 13.72 2.45 0.88
N GLU A 96 12.84 2.76 1.83
CA GLU A 96 12.92 2.25 3.20
C GLU A 96 11.90 1.15 3.49
N ILE A 97 10.82 1.03 2.70
CA ILE A 97 9.80 -0.02 2.83
C ILE A 97 9.90 -0.97 1.63
N PRO A 98 10.45 -2.18 1.81
CA PRO A 98 10.50 -3.18 0.76
C PRO A 98 9.11 -3.52 0.23
N LEU A 99 9.01 -3.88 -1.05
CA LEU A 99 7.74 -4.28 -1.67
C LEU A 99 7.02 -5.38 -0.86
N ASP A 100 7.73 -6.39 -0.35
CA ASP A 100 7.10 -7.48 0.38
C ASP A 100 6.37 -7.01 1.66
N ASP A 101 6.89 -5.96 2.33
CA ASP A 101 6.20 -5.34 3.47
C ASP A 101 4.96 -4.56 3.02
N VAL A 102 5.02 -3.88 1.88
CA VAL A 102 3.85 -3.21 1.28
C VAL A 102 2.75 -4.22 0.96
N LEU A 103 3.11 -5.36 0.36
CA LEU A 103 2.14 -6.43 0.06
C LEU A 103 1.57 -7.07 1.34
N ALA A 104 2.37 -7.13 2.41
CA ALA A 104 1.90 -7.58 3.73
C ALA A 104 0.86 -6.60 4.32
N ILE A 105 1.08 -5.29 4.22
CA ILE A 105 0.07 -4.27 4.62
C ILE A 105 -1.24 -4.49 3.88
N TYR A 106 -1.19 -4.67 2.56
CA TYR A 106 -2.38 -4.92 1.74
C TYR A 106 -3.13 -6.16 2.20
N SER A 107 -2.40 -7.24 2.39
CA SER A 107 -2.98 -8.52 2.80
C SER A 107 -3.55 -8.46 4.23
N HIS A 108 -2.98 -7.65 5.11
CA HIS A 108 -3.48 -7.44 6.48
C HIS A 108 -4.79 -6.64 6.52
N ALA A 109 -4.96 -5.67 5.63
CA ALA A 109 -6.16 -4.85 5.57
C ALA A 109 -7.33 -5.51 4.83
N LYS A 110 -7.09 -6.50 3.96
CA LYS A 110 -8.08 -7.04 3.02
C LYS A 110 -9.39 -7.52 3.66
N ASP A 111 -9.31 -8.09 4.87
CA ASP A 111 -10.45 -8.71 5.56
C ASP A 111 -11.14 -7.74 6.54
N ASP A 112 -10.82 -6.45 6.47
CA ASP A 112 -11.43 -5.39 7.29
C ASP A 112 -11.84 -4.23 6.41
N SER A 113 -13.16 -4.03 6.33
CA SER A 113 -13.76 -3.06 5.44
C SER A 113 -13.29 -1.62 5.72
N ASP A 114 -13.10 -1.25 6.98
CA ASP A 114 -12.72 0.11 7.37
C ASP A 114 -11.24 0.33 7.06
N ALA A 115 -10.39 -0.62 7.44
CA ALA A 115 -8.96 -0.59 7.13
C ALA A 115 -8.72 -0.60 5.61
N LEU A 116 -9.45 -1.44 4.88
CA LEU A 116 -9.34 -1.55 3.42
C LEU A 116 -9.80 -0.28 2.72
N SER A 117 -10.86 0.37 3.20
CA SER A 117 -11.35 1.64 2.63
C SER A 117 -10.31 2.75 2.75
N ILE A 118 -9.71 2.91 3.93
CA ILE A 118 -8.62 3.86 4.16
C ILE A 118 -7.41 3.50 3.28
N LEU A 119 -7.07 2.21 3.22
CA LEU A 119 -5.93 1.74 2.46
C LEU A 119 -6.10 2.01 0.96
N GLN A 120 -7.28 1.77 0.37
CA GLN A 120 -7.55 2.06 -1.05
C GLN A 120 -7.35 3.53 -1.40
N TYR A 121 -7.74 4.45 -0.52
CA TYR A 121 -7.46 5.88 -0.69
C TYR A 121 -5.95 6.18 -0.68
N LEU A 122 -5.20 5.57 0.24
CA LEU A 122 -3.74 5.74 0.31
C LEU A 122 -3.03 5.10 -0.89
N MET A 123 -3.51 3.96 -1.37
CA MET A 123 -2.99 3.24 -2.53
C MET A 123 -3.05 4.10 -3.79
N LEU A 124 -4.17 4.80 -4.04
CA LEU A 124 -4.28 5.71 -5.19
C LEU A 124 -3.17 6.78 -5.17
N LYS A 125 -2.92 7.38 -4.01
CA LYS A 125 -1.86 8.38 -3.86
C LYS A 125 -0.47 7.77 -4.02
N ARG A 126 -0.24 6.60 -3.41
CA ARG A 126 1.02 5.88 -3.46
C ARG A 126 1.37 5.49 -4.90
N LEU A 127 0.44 4.90 -5.65
CA LEU A 127 0.66 4.56 -7.05
C LEU A 127 1.00 5.81 -7.87
N SER A 128 0.30 6.93 -7.65
CA SER A 128 0.63 8.20 -8.30
C SER A 128 2.05 8.70 -7.97
N GLN A 129 2.52 8.56 -6.73
CA GLN A 129 3.91 8.90 -6.36
C GLN A 129 4.93 7.98 -7.03
N ILE A 130 4.66 6.68 -7.11
CA ILE A 130 5.53 5.71 -7.79
C ILE A 130 5.60 6.01 -9.29
N GLU A 131 4.45 6.31 -9.91
CA GLU A 131 4.33 6.69 -11.32
C GLU A 131 5.11 7.98 -11.60
N ALA A 132 4.96 9.01 -10.77
CA ALA A 132 5.74 10.25 -10.88
C ALA A 132 7.26 10.01 -10.74
N ALA A 133 7.68 9.09 -9.86
CA ALA A 133 9.08 8.72 -9.73
C ALA A 133 9.62 7.98 -10.96
N ILE A 134 8.82 7.11 -11.58
CA ILE A 134 9.18 6.42 -12.83
C ILE A 134 9.33 7.44 -13.98
N ASP A 135 8.40 8.39 -14.09
CA ASP A 135 8.44 9.46 -15.11
C ASP A 135 9.65 10.37 -14.92
N ALA A 136 9.98 10.73 -13.67
CA ALA A 136 11.13 11.57 -13.37
C ALA A 136 12.47 10.87 -13.68
N GLN A 137 12.57 9.58 -13.36
CA GLN A 137 13.76 8.78 -13.65
C GLN A 137 13.39 7.31 -13.84
N VAL A 138 13.52 6.84 -15.09
CA VAL A 138 13.20 5.46 -15.48
C VAL A 138 14.18 4.48 -14.83
N GLN A 139 13.78 3.94 -13.69
CA GLN A 139 14.52 2.91 -12.96
C GLN A 139 13.82 1.56 -13.10
N VAL A 140 14.47 0.61 -13.78
CA VAL A 140 13.89 -0.72 -14.09
C VAL A 140 13.38 -1.42 -12.83
N TRP A 141 14.13 -1.37 -11.74
CA TRP A 141 13.74 -2.02 -10.48
C TRP A 141 12.48 -1.41 -9.85
N VAL A 142 12.24 -0.09 -10.02
CA VAL A 142 11.00 0.57 -9.57
C VAL A 142 9.83 0.10 -10.43
N ILE A 143 10.01 0.04 -11.74
CA ILE A 143 8.98 -0.43 -12.69
C ILE A 143 8.56 -1.87 -12.38
N GLU A 144 9.51 -2.76 -12.15
CA GLU A 144 9.20 -4.16 -11.86
C GLU A 144 8.49 -4.32 -10.51
N ARG A 145 8.86 -3.53 -9.49
CA ARG A 145 8.13 -3.50 -8.22
C ARG A 145 6.73 -2.92 -8.37
N TYR A 146 6.57 -1.83 -9.12
CA TYR A 146 5.26 -1.24 -9.45
C TYR A 146 4.32 -2.24 -10.13
N LYS A 147 4.79 -2.95 -11.17
CA LYS A 147 3.98 -4.00 -11.84
C LYS A 147 3.56 -5.10 -10.86
N ARG A 148 4.46 -5.54 -9.98
CA ARG A 148 4.15 -6.54 -8.94
C ARG A 148 3.15 -6.01 -7.93
N GLU A 149 3.27 -4.76 -7.50
CA GLU A 149 2.36 -4.11 -6.56
C GLU A 149 0.95 -4.01 -7.16
N VAL A 150 0.81 -3.47 -8.37
CA VAL A 150 -0.47 -3.37 -9.10
C VAL A 150 -1.09 -4.76 -9.29
N ARG A 151 -0.29 -5.75 -9.73
CA ARG A 151 -0.79 -7.13 -9.88
C ARG A 151 -1.32 -7.69 -8.57
N HIS A 152 -0.63 -7.46 -7.45
CA HIS A 152 -1.06 -7.95 -6.14
C HIS A 152 -2.36 -7.31 -5.70
N ILE A 153 -2.52 -6.00 -5.94
CA ILE A 153 -3.72 -5.24 -5.61
C ILE A 153 -4.97 -5.86 -6.28
N TYR A 154 -4.89 -6.16 -7.58
CA TYR A 154 -6.02 -6.72 -8.32
C TYR A 154 -6.24 -8.20 -8.06
N LEU A 155 -5.19 -9.03 -8.12
CA LEU A 155 -5.36 -10.48 -8.11
C LEU A 155 -5.59 -11.08 -6.72
N ASN A 156 -5.36 -10.31 -5.63
CA ASN A 156 -5.62 -10.77 -4.27
C ASN A 156 -6.85 -10.11 -3.62
N GLY A 157 -7.73 -9.51 -4.43
CA GLY A 157 -9.00 -8.95 -3.94
C GLY A 157 -8.84 -7.70 -3.06
N ILE A 158 -7.74 -6.96 -3.21
CA ILE A 158 -7.50 -5.71 -2.47
C ILE A 158 -8.25 -4.55 -3.14
N ALA A 159 -8.23 -4.51 -4.47
CA ALA A 159 -8.99 -3.53 -5.23
C ALA A 159 -10.50 -3.80 -5.14
N GLN A 160 -11.26 -2.75 -4.83
CA GLN A 160 -12.71 -2.72 -4.99
C GLN A 160 -13.09 -1.80 -6.15
N VAL A 161 -14.34 -1.85 -6.58
CA VAL A 161 -14.85 -1.07 -7.71
C VAL A 161 -14.49 0.41 -7.58
N ALA A 162 -14.71 1.04 -6.43
CA ALA A 162 -14.37 2.45 -6.21
C ALA A 162 -12.89 2.81 -6.43
N PHE A 163 -11.97 1.90 -6.09
CA PHE A 163 -10.54 2.09 -6.40
C PHE A 163 -10.29 2.01 -7.91
N VAL A 164 -10.94 1.07 -8.59
CA VAL A 164 -10.84 0.94 -10.06
C VAL A 164 -11.39 2.17 -10.76
N GLU A 165 -12.53 2.70 -10.31
CA GLU A 165 -13.08 3.96 -10.81
C GLU A 165 -12.05 5.08 -10.73
N GLY A 166 -11.44 5.29 -9.55
CA GLY A 166 -10.41 6.31 -9.36
C GLY A 166 -9.19 6.12 -10.28
N ARG A 167 -8.78 4.87 -10.57
CA ARG A 167 -7.70 4.56 -11.53
C ARG A 167 -8.08 4.81 -12.99
N LEU A 168 -9.36 4.62 -13.35
CA LEU A 168 -9.87 4.82 -14.71
C LEU A 168 -10.21 6.29 -14.99
N GLU A 169 -10.50 7.09 -13.96
CA GLU A 169 -10.68 8.54 -14.06
C GLU A 169 -9.36 9.28 -14.28
N GLN A 170 -8.27 8.80 -13.67
CA GLN A 170 -6.93 9.37 -13.88
C GLN A 170 -6.46 9.10 -15.32
N SER A 171 -6.11 10.15 -16.06
CA SER A 171 -5.63 10.01 -17.45
C SER A 171 -4.13 9.68 -17.51
N HIS A 172 -3.77 8.44 -17.14
CA HIS A 172 -2.40 7.92 -17.21
C HIS A 172 -2.33 6.62 -18.04
N PRO A 173 -2.62 6.68 -19.34
CA PRO A 173 -2.71 5.50 -20.22
C PRO A 173 -1.38 4.75 -20.35
N GLY A 174 -0.24 5.43 -20.17
CA GLY A 174 1.09 4.84 -20.21
C GLY A 174 1.33 3.86 -19.07
N PHE A 175 0.99 4.25 -17.84
CA PHE A 175 1.17 3.42 -16.65
C PHE A 175 0.18 2.26 -16.59
N ARG A 176 -1.08 2.48 -16.99
CA ARG A 176 -2.05 1.39 -17.18
C ARG A 176 -1.54 0.35 -18.18
N ALA A 177 -0.97 0.78 -19.30
CA ALA A 177 -0.39 -0.12 -20.28
C ALA A 177 0.86 -0.84 -19.73
N LEU A 178 1.72 -0.12 -18.99
CA LEU A 178 2.93 -0.65 -18.37
C LEU A 178 2.63 -1.81 -17.41
N ALA A 179 1.58 -1.68 -16.59
CA ALA A 179 1.15 -2.71 -15.64
C ALA A 179 0.15 -3.72 -16.23
N ASN A 180 -0.28 -3.54 -17.48
CA ASN A 180 -1.38 -4.29 -18.09
C ASN A 180 -2.68 -4.24 -17.25
N GLU A 181 -2.94 -3.07 -16.66
CA GLU A 181 -3.92 -2.88 -15.58
C GLU A 181 -5.34 -3.19 -16.02
N LEU A 182 -5.75 -2.79 -17.23
CA LEU A 182 -7.11 -3.07 -17.72
C LEU A 182 -7.39 -4.58 -17.82
N LYS A 183 -6.36 -5.39 -18.15
CA LYS A 183 -6.51 -6.86 -18.11
C LYS A 183 -6.69 -7.34 -16.67
N LEU A 184 -5.93 -6.79 -15.72
CA LEU A 184 -6.03 -7.15 -14.30
C LEU A 184 -7.42 -6.81 -13.71
N VAL A 185 -8.01 -5.69 -14.11
CA VAL A 185 -9.40 -5.32 -13.75
C VAL A 185 -10.39 -6.39 -14.23
N ILE A 186 -10.24 -6.86 -15.47
CA ILE A 186 -11.12 -7.88 -16.07
C ILE A 186 -10.89 -9.24 -15.41
N ASP A 187 -9.63 -9.63 -15.21
CA ASP A 187 -9.25 -10.91 -14.59
C ASP A 187 -9.72 -11.01 -13.14
N SER A 188 -9.72 -9.88 -12.42
CA SER A 188 -10.26 -9.77 -11.05
C SER A 188 -11.79 -9.68 -11.00
N LYS A 189 -12.46 -9.65 -12.16
CA LYS A 189 -13.93 -9.57 -12.31
C LYS A 189 -14.54 -8.32 -11.68
N LEU A 190 -13.76 -7.24 -11.51
CA LEU A 190 -14.24 -5.98 -10.96
C LEU A 190 -15.08 -5.21 -11.99
N LEU A 191 -14.66 -5.24 -13.25
CA LEU A 191 -15.40 -4.69 -14.39
C LEU A 191 -15.17 -5.57 -15.62
N SER A 192 -16.17 -5.68 -16.49
CA SER A 192 -16.04 -6.29 -17.80
C SER A 192 -15.33 -5.36 -18.79
N GLY A 193 -14.75 -5.94 -19.85
CA GLY A 193 -14.14 -5.13 -20.92
C GLY A 193 -15.15 -4.24 -21.65
N GLY A 194 -16.43 -4.64 -21.71
CA GLY A 194 -17.51 -3.81 -22.25
C GLY A 194 -17.74 -2.54 -21.41
N GLU A 195 -17.85 -2.69 -20.09
CA GLU A 195 -17.99 -1.57 -19.15
C GLU A 195 -16.78 -0.63 -19.20
N ILE A 196 -15.58 -1.17 -19.34
CA ILE A 196 -14.35 -0.37 -19.48
C ILE A 196 -14.36 0.41 -20.81
N CYS A 197 -14.70 -0.25 -21.93
CA CYS A 197 -14.73 0.39 -23.25
C CYS A 197 -15.81 1.47 -23.40
N ALA A 198 -16.91 1.37 -22.66
CA ALA A 198 -17.99 2.35 -22.67
C ALA A 198 -17.59 3.70 -22.06
N ARG A 199 -16.50 3.76 -21.28
CA ARG A 199 -16.06 4.97 -20.58
C ARG A 199 -15.47 6.00 -21.53
N GLU A 200 -15.84 7.26 -21.33
CA GLU A 200 -15.29 8.39 -22.08
C GLU A 200 -13.86 8.73 -21.66
N SER A 201 -13.48 8.47 -20.40
CA SER A 201 -12.14 8.74 -19.87
C SER A 201 -11.04 7.86 -20.49
N LEU A 202 -11.43 6.75 -21.14
CA LEU A 202 -10.47 5.82 -21.72
C LEU A 202 -10.09 6.23 -23.14
N LEU A 203 -8.79 6.25 -23.44
CA LEU A 203 -8.31 6.64 -24.76
C LEU A 203 -8.71 5.63 -25.84
N ALA A 204 -8.89 6.12 -27.08
CA ALA A 204 -9.21 5.26 -28.23
C ALA A 204 -8.17 4.14 -28.43
N SER A 205 -6.89 4.42 -28.17
CA SER A 205 -5.81 3.42 -28.27
C SER A 205 -5.93 2.30 -27.21
N GLU A 206 -6.41 2.62 -26.02
CA GLU A 206 -6.68 1.63 -24.96
C GLU A 206 -7.89 0.76 -25.32
N LYS A 207 -8.98 1.37 -25.79
CA LYS A 207 -10.17 0.64 -26.28
C LYS A 207 -9.80 -0.33 -27.41
N LYS A 208 -9.01 0.15 -28.39
CA LYS A 208 -8.51 -0.68 -29.49
C LYS A 208 -7.71 -1.89 -28.98
N ARG A 209 -6.79 -1.69 -28.03
CA ARG A 209 -6.00 -2.79 -27.44
C ARG A 209 -6.87 -3.82 -26.72
N LEU A 210 -7.95 -3.40 -26.05
CA LEU A 210 -8.87 -4.33 -25.40
C LEU A 210 -9.59 -5.21 -26.43
N ILE A 211 -10.05 -4.62 -27.53
CA ILE A 211 -10.73 -5.32 -28.62
C ILE A 211 -9.78 -6.30 -29.33
N GLU A 212 -8.58 -5.84 -29.71
CA GLU A 212 -7.57 -6.66 -30.40
C GLU A 212 -7.12 -7.86 -29.58
N ARG A 213 -7.17 -7.75 -28.25
CA ARG A 213 -6.82 -8.84 -27.32
C ARG A 213 -8.02 -9.74 -26.97
N GLY A 214 -9.19 -9.50 -27.55
CA GLY A 214 -10.42 -10.25 -27.25
C GLY A 214 -10.94 -10.03 -25.83
N LEU A 215 -10.56 -8.94 -25.17
CA LEU A 215 -10.96 -8.60 -23.80
C LEU A 215 -12.25 -7.77 -23.76
N ALA A 216 -12.64 -7.16 -24.88
CA ALA A 216 -13.87 -6.41 -25.04
C ALA A 216 -14.49 -6.69 -26.42
N PRO A 217 -15.82 -6.59 -26.56
CA PRO A 217 -16.46 -6.72 -27.87
C PRO A 217 -16.03 -5.57 -28.79
N ALA A 218 -15.76 -5.89 -30.07
CA ALA A 218 -15.66 -4.87 -31.10
C ALA A 218 -17.05 -4.25 -31.25
N GLY A 219 -17.21 -2.95 -30.98
CA GLY A 219 -18.52 -2.30 -31.06
C GLY A 219 -19.17 -2.53 -32.43
N GLY A 220 -20.31 -3.24 -32.41
CA GLY A 220 -21.07 -3.65 -33.60
C GLY A 220 -21.89 -4.93 -33.41
N SER A 221 -22.72 -5.03 -32.37
CA SER A 221 -23.97 -5.83 -32.36
C SER A 221 -24.69 -5.67 -31.02
N SER A 222 -25.30 -4.51 -30.83
CA SER A 222 -26.62 -4.48 -30.22
C SER A 222 -27.62 -4.66 -31.36
N THR A 223 -28.20 -5.85 -31.48
CA THR A 223 -29.46 -6.05 -32.22
C THR A 223 -30.05 -7.44 -31.92
N PRO A 224 -31.38 -7.53 -31.84
CA PRO A 224 -32.32 -6.85 -30.95
C PRO A 224 -32.69 -7.71 -29.74
#